data_AF-A0A8C3STL7-F1
#
_entry.id   AF-A0A8C3STL7-F1
#
_cell.length_a   1.000
_cell.length_b   1.000
_cell.length_c   1.000
_cell.angle_alpha   90.00
_cell.angle_beta   90.00
_cell.angle_gamma   90.00
#
_symmetry.space_group_name_H-M   'P 1'
#
loop_
_entity.id
_entity.type
_entity.pdbx_description
1 polymer ?
#
loop_
_entity_poly.entity_id
_entity_poly.type
_entity_poly.pdbx_seq_one_letter_code
_entity_poly.pdbx_strand_id
1 'polypeptide(L)'
;MQKKTQELAFATRQDPADAKMLQMVLQGCVGTTVNQGPLEVAQVFLAEIPDDPRLYRHHNKLRLCFRDFTKRCEDALRRNKSLIGPDQREYHRELERNYLRLRESLHPLLSRRIPQLYAPLVPRAAHRLWQSLEWDPGVLALSSLL
;
A
#
# COMPACT_ATOMS: atom_id res chain seq x y z
N MET A 1 1.86 11.14 2.22
CA MET A 1 0.60 10.34 2.17
C MET A 1 -0.13 10.26 3.52
N GLN A 2 0.51 9.85 4.61
CA GLN A 2 -0.19 9.63 5.90
C GLN A 2 -1.03 10.82 6.38
N LYS A 3 -0.50 12.06 6.31
CA LYS A 3 -1.23 13.28 6.67
C LYS A 3 -2.56 13.42 5.90
N LYS A 4 -2.52 13.28 4.58
CA LYS A 4 -3.70 13.34 3.70
C LYS A 4 -4.72 12.23 4.06
N THR A 5 -4.25 11.03 4.36
CA THR A 5 -5.10 9.92 4.80
C THR A 5 -5.81 10.21 6.12
N GLN A 6 -5.12 10.84 7.07
CA GLN A 6 -5.69 11.24 8.36
C GLN A 6 -6.70 12.37 8.21
N GLU A 7 -6.40 13.40 7.41
CA GLU A 7 -7.32 14.50 7.10
C GLU A 7 -8.63 13.97 6.50
N LEU A 8 -8.53 13.05 5.53
CA LEU A 8 -9.70 12.44 4.91
C LEU A 8 -10.50 11.58 5.92
N ALA A 9 -9.81 10.79 6.73
CA ALA A 9 -10.45 9.97 7.77
C ALA A 9 -11.16 10.84 8.82
N PHE A 10 -10.57 11.97 9.21
CA PHE A 10 -11.17 12.94 10.11
C PHE A 10 -12.44 13.54 9.49
N ALA A 11 -12.36 14.11 8.28
CA ALA A 11 -13.51 14.72 7.60
C ALA A 11 -14.65 13.71 7.36
N THR A 12 -14.32 12.43 7.16
CA THR A 12 -15.31 11.36 6.97
C THR A 12 -16.08 11.03 8.25
N ARG A 13 -15.41 11.09 9.42
CA ARG A 13 -15.96 10.66 10.72
C ARG A 13 -16.53 11.79 11.55
N GLN A 14 -16.35 13.04 11.11
CA GLN A 14 -16.81 14.21 11.83
C GLN A 14 -18.32 14.16 12.09
N ASP A 15 -18.71 14.54 13.31
CA ASP A 15 -20.09 14.65 13.76
C ASP A 15 -20.26 15.93 14.62
N PRO A 16 -21.17 16.87 14.26
CA PRO A 16 -22.03 16.85 13.07
C PRO A 16 -21.20 16.88 11.77
N ALA A 17 -21.73 16.26 10.74
CA ALA A 17 -21.03 16.14 9.46
C ALA A 17 -20.84 17.50 8.79
N ASP A 18 -19.62 17.77 8.30
CA ASP A 18 -19.33 18.90 7.40
C ASP A 18 -19.14 18.39 5.98
N ALA A 19 -20.23 18.43 5.20
CA ALA A 19 -20.23 17.94 3.82
C ALA A 19 -19.25 18.72 2.92
N LYS A 20 -19.11 20.04 3.11
CA LYS A 20 -18.22 20.87 2.28
C LYS A 20 -16.76 20.54 2.57
N MET A 21 -16.38 20.40 3.84
CA MET A 21 -15.04 19.96 4.23
C MET A 21 -14.72 18.57 3.68
N LEU A 22 -15.65 17.61 3.84
CA LEU A 22 -15.48 16.26 3.29
C LEU A 22 -15.28 16.29 1.77
N GLN A 23 -16.13 17.03 1.04
CA GLN A 23 -16.06 17.14 -0.41
C GLN A 23 -14.75 17.79 -0.87
N MET A 24 -14.30 18.86 -0.20
CA MET A 24 -13.04 19.52 -0.49
C MET A 24 -11.84 18.58 -0.32
N VAL A 25 -11.77 17.86 0.81
CA VAL A 25 -10.66 16.94 1.08
C VAL A 25 -10.70 15.75 0.11
N LEU A 26 -11.88 15.16 -0.11
CA LEU A 26 -12.06 14.03 -1.02
C LEU A 26 -11.72 14.40 -2.47
N GLN A 27 -12.20 15.53 -2.98
CA GLN A 27 -11.87 16.00 -4.32
C GLN A 27 -10.36 16.24 -4.46
N GLY A 28 -9.73 16.84 -3.44
CA GLY A 28 -8.28 16.99 -3.41
C GLY A 28 -7.49 15.68 -3.24
N CYS A 29 -8.15 14.55 -3.02
CA CYS A 29 -7.56 13.22 -2.99
C CYS A 29 -7.71 12.47 -4.32
N VAL A 30 -8.90 12.50 -4.93
CA VAL A 30 -9.21 11.68 -6.12
C VAL A 30 -9.27 12.47 -7.42
N GLY A 31 -9.55 13.78 -7.37
CA GLY A 31 -9.78 14.64 -8.53
C GLY A 31 -8.81 15.81 -8.63
N THR A 32 -7.55 15.65 -8.23
CA THR A 32 -6.53 16.71 -8.32
C THR A 32 -6.31 17.14 -9.77
N THR A 33 -6.47 18.43 -10.06
CA THR A 33 -6.31 18.99 -11.43
C THR A 33 -5.09 19.89 -11.59
N VAL A 34 -4.65 20.56 -10.52
CA VAL A 34 -3.51 21.51 -10.56
C VAL A 34 -2.20 20.84 -10.12
N ASN A 35 -2.27 19.96 -9.13
CA ASN A 35 -1.10 19.23 -8.62
C ASN A 35 -1.05 17.83 -9.24
N GLN A 36 0.16 17.26 -9.35
CA GLN A 36 0.41 15.93 -9.93
C GLN A 36 -0.34 14.77 -9.24
N GLY A 37 -0.88 14.99 -8.03
CA GLY A 37 -1.77 14.05 -7.36
C GLY A 37 -1.05 12.83 -6.74
N PRO A 38 -1.81 11.92 -6.11
CA PRO A 38 -1.23 10.77 -5.41
C PRO A 38 -0.65 9.69 -6.34
N LEU A 39 -1.09 9.62 -7.60
CA LEU A 39 -0.60 8.62 -8.55
C LEU A 39 0.87 8.83 -8.90
N GLU A 40 1.27 10.09 -9.17
CA GLU A 40 2.66 10.43 -9.47
C GLU A 40 3.60 10.02 -8.33
N VAL A 41 3.21 10.30 -7.07
CA VAL A 41 3.98 9.89 -5.89
C VAL A 41 4.13 8.36 -5.84
N ALA A 42 3.06 7.62 -6.16
CA ALA A 42 3.15 6.16 -6.21
C ALA A 42 4.07 5.69 -7.35
N GLN A 43 4.02 6.33 -8.53
CA GLN A 43 4.89 5.99 -9.65
C GLN A 43 6.36 6.24 -9.31
N VAL A 44 6.70 7.42 -8.79
CA VAL A 44 8.08 7.77 -8.44
C VAL A 44 8.69 6.81 -7.41
N PHE A 45 7.91 6.37 -6.41
CA PHE A 45 8.46 5.61 -5.28
C PHE A 45 8.12 4.12 -5.25
N LEU A 46 7.16 3.65 -6.03
CA LEU A 46 6.69 2.25 -6.03
C LEU A 46 6.74 1.58 -7.41
N ALA A 47 7.13 2.29 -8.47
CA ALA A 47 7.28 1.69 -9.81
C ALA A 47 8.46 0.72 -9.91
N GLU A 48 9.42 0.77 -8.99
CA GLU A 48 10.52 -0.19 -8.92
C GLU A 48 10.76 -0.59 -7.47
N ILE A 49 11.02 -1.89 -7.24
CA ILE A 49 11.46 -2.36 -5.94
C ILE A 49 12.94 -1.98 -5.84
N PRO A 50 13.36 -1.23 -4.80
CA PRO A 50 14.75 -0.82 -4.68
C PRO A 50 15.66 -2.05 -4.55
N ASP A 51 16.92 -1.95 -4.95
CA ASP A 51 17.88 -3.04 -4.75
C ASP A 51 18.43 -3.09 -3.31
N ASP A 52 18.54 -1.93 -2.65
CA ASP A 52 19.04 -1.82 -1.28
C ASP A 52 18.02 -2.36 -0.25
N PRO A 53 18.34 -3.45 0.48
CA PRO A 53 17.43 -4.03 1.48
C PRO A 53 17.02 -3.06 2.60
N ARG A 54 17.83 -2.04 2.90
CA ARG A 54 17.52 -1.03 3.92
C ARG A 54 16.29 -0.20 3.53
N LEU A 55 16.02 -0.07 2.22
CA LEU A 55 14.88 0.70 1.71
C LEU A 55 13.57 -0.11 1.69
N TYR A 56 13.62 -1.44 1.84
CA TYR A 56 12.41 -2.30 1.75
C TYR A 56 11.36 -1.92 2.78
N ARG A 57 11.78 -1.57 4.00
CA ARG A 57 10.86 -1.15 5.06
C ARG A 57 10.12 0.14 4.69
N HIS A 58 10.81 1.11 4.11
CA HIS A 58 10.24 2.37 3.68
C HIS A 58 9.31 2.19 2.47
N HIS A 59 9.76 1.42 1.47
CA HIS A 59 8.96 1.08 0.29
C HIS A 59 7.65 0.35 0.68
N ASN A 60 7.75 -0.70 1.52
CA ASN A 60 6.57 -1.41 1.99
C ASN A 60 5.66 -0.54 2.87
N LYS A 61 6.22 0.32 3.73
CA LYS A 61 5.43 1.28 4.52
C LYS A 61 4.64 2.21 3.61
N LEU A 62 5.25 2.75 2.56
CA LEU A 62 4.57 3.62 1.59
C LEU A 62 3.46 2.87 0.86
N ARG A 63 3.73 1.64 0.39
CA ARG A 63 2.72 0.77 -0.23
C ARG A 63 1.50 0.55 0.67
N LEU A 64 1.73 0.25 1.96
CA LEU A 64 0.65 0.10 2.94
C LEU A 64 -0.11 1.42 3.18
N CYS A 65 0.60 2.55 3.19
CA CYS A 65 -0.04 3.87 3.30
C CYS A 65 -1.00 4.14 2.12
N PHE A 66 -0.64 3.74 0.90
CA PHE A 66 -1.53 3.86 -0.26
C PHE A 66 -2.73 2.91 -0.21
N ARG A 67 -2.57 1.70 0.38
CA ARG A 67 -3.70 0.80 0.63
C ARG A 67 -4.70 1.38 1.65
N ASP A 68 -4.21 1.99 2.72
CA ASP A 68 -5.09 2.68 3.67
C ASP A 68 -5.73 3.92 3.02
N PHE A 69 -4.95 4.73 2.29
CA PHE A 69 -5.45 5.90 1.56
C PHE A 69 -6.61 5.57 0.60
N THR A 70 -6.46 4.55 -0.23
CA THR A 70 -7.50 4.12 -1.18
C THR A 70 -8.75 3.61 -0.46
N LYS A 71 -8.61 2.94 0.68
CA LYS A 71 -9.73 2.56 1.54
C LYS A 71 -10.43 3.78 2.15
N ARG A 72 -9.67 4.79 2.61
CA ARG A 72 -10.26 6.04 3.13
C ARG A 72 -11.02 6.83 2.07
N CYS A 73 -10.55 6.82 0.82
CA CYS A 73 -11.31 7.42 -0.29
C CYS A 73 -12.65 6.73 -0.51
N GLU A 74 -12.69 5.40 -0.42
CA GLU A 74 -13.94 4.63 -0.52
C GLU A 74 -14.90 4.92 0.65
N ASP A 75 -14.38 4.95 1.88
CA ASP A 75 -15.15 5.32 3.07
C ASP A 75 -15.75 6.74 2.92
N ALA A 76 -14.93 7.69 2.47
CA ALA A 76 -15.33 9.07 2.23
C ALA A 76 -16.38 9.23 1.12
N LEU A 77 -16.26 8.48 0.02
CA LEU A 77 -17.27 8.43 -1.03
C LEU A 77 -18.61 7.93 -0.48
N ARG A 78 -18.60 6.82 0.27
CA ARG A 78 -19.83 6.29 0.89
C ARG A 78 -20.47 7.30 1.83
N ARG A 79 -19.68 8.00 2.65
CA ARG A 79 -20.17 9.06 3.53
C ARG A 79 -20.73 10.24 2.74
N ASN A 80 -20.01 10.73 1.72
CA ASN A 80 -20.47 11.84 0.88
C ASN A 80 -21.80 11.50 0.20
N LYS A 81 -21.98 10.26 -0.27
CA LYS A 81 -23.24 9.80 -0.89
C LYS A 81 -24.46 9.96 0.03
N SER A 82 -24.28 9.77 1.34
CA SER A 82 -25.35 9.98 2.33
C SER A 82 -25.64 11.45 2.66
N LEU A 83 -24.77 12.38 2.27
CA LEU A 83 -24.86 13.80 2.62
C LEU A 83 -25.33 14.67 1.45
N ILE A 84 -25.23 14.20 0.21
CA ILE A 84 -25.52 14.99 -1.00
C ILE A 84 -27.02 15.09 -1.32
N GLY A 85 -27.44 16.23 -1.86
CA GLY A 85 -28.74 16.44 -2.48
C GLY A 85 -28.80 15.98 -3.95
N PRO A 86 -30.00 16.01 -4.58
CA PRO A 86 -30.18 15.65 -5.99
C PRO A 86 -29.32 16.46 -6.96
N ASP A 87 -29.11 17.74 -6.64
CA ASP A 87 -28.31 18.72 -7.37
C ASP A 87 -26.82 18.36 -7.43
N GLN A 88 -26.32 17.59 -6.47
CA GLN A 88 -24.92 17.18 -6.38
C GLN A 88 -24.63 15.76 -6.91
N ARG A 89 -25.62 15.07 -7.50
CA ARG A 89 -25.46 13.68 -7.97
C ARG A 89 -24.41 13.52 -9.05
N GLU A 90 -24.36 14.43 -10.03
CA GLU A 90 -23.38 14.33 -11.12
C GLU A 90 -21.96 14.63 -10.62
N TYR A 91 -21.83 15.60 -9.72
CA TYR A 91 -20.56 15.87 -9.02
C TYR A 91 -20.06 14.63 -8.28
N HIS A 92 -20.94 13.92 -7.56
CA HIS A 92 -20.58 12.69 -6.86
C HIS A 92 -20.16 11.56 -7.81
N ARG A 93 -20.88 11.36 -8.93
CA ARG A 93 -20.49 10.37 -9.95
C ARG A 93 -19.11 10.66 -10.55
N GLU A 94 -18.77 11.93 -10.71
CA GLU A 94 -17.43 12.31 -11.17
C GLU A 94 -16.37 11.97 -10.12
N LEU A 95 -16.62 12.18 -8.82
CA LEU A 95 -15.72 11.72 -7.75
C LEU A 95 -15.56 10.19 -7.76
N GLU A 96 -16.63 9.43 -7.97
CA GLU A 96 -16.59 7.97 -8.09
C GLU A 96 -15.74 7.54 -9.31
N ARG A 97 -15.95 8.14 -10.48
CA ARG A 97 -15.15 7.88 -11.69
C ARG A 97 -13.66 8.17 -11.47
N ASN A 98 -13.35 9.30 -10.84
CA ASN A 98 -11.99 9.68 -10.51
C ASN A 98 -11.31 8.71 -9.53
N TYR A 99 -12.03 8.29 -8.50
CA TYR A 99 -11.55 7.27 -7.57
C TYR A 99 -11.28 5.93 -8.26
N LEU A 100 -12.19 5.47 -9.14
CA LEU A 100 -12.01 4.21 -9.87
C LEU A 100 -10.75 4.25 -10.74
N ARG A 101 -10.56 5.31 -11.54
CA ARG A 101 -9.35 5.51 -12.35
C ARG A 101 -8.08 5.50 -11.51
N LEU A 102 -8.09 6.19 -10.37
CA LEU A 102 -6.97 6.23 -9.45
C LEU A 102 -6.67 4.84 -8.86
N ARG A 103 -7.71 4.13 -8.41
CA ARG A 103 -7.58 2.79 -7.81
C ARG A 103 -7.02 1.79 -8.82
N GLU A 104 -7.49 1.81 -10.06
CA GLU A 104 -7.01 0.94 -11.14
C GLU A 104 -5.55 1.24 -11.47
N SER A 105 -5.18 2.52 -11.59
CA SER A 105 -3.80 2.93 -11.86
C SER A 105 -2.83 2.57 -10.73
N LEU A 106 -3.29 2.63 -9.48
CA LEU A 106 -2.48 2.24 -8.30
C LEU A 106 -2.36 0.72 -8.15
N HIS A 107 -3.33 -0.06 -8.62
CA HIS A 107 -3.38 -1.51 -8.42
C HIS A 107 -2.06 -2.25 -8.75
N PRO A 108 -1.42 -2.06 -9.93
CA PRO A 108 -0.17 -2.75 -10.25
C PRO A 108 1.01 -2.37 -9.34
N LEU A 109 1.01 -1.16 -8.79
CA LEU A 109 2.07 -0.69 -7.87
C LEU A 109 1.89 -1.29 -6.46
N LEU A 110 0.64 -1.52 -6.04
CA LEU A 110 0.32 -1.99 -4.69
C LEU A 110 0.30 -3.52 -4.55
N SER A 111 0.09 -4.23 -5.65
CA SER A 111 0.02 -5.71 -5.70
C SER A 111 1.38 -6.40 -5.83
N ARG A 112 2.43 -5.66 -6.21
CA ARG A 112 3.80 -6.17 -6.28
C ARG A 112 4.27 -6.69 -4.92
N ARG A 113 4.72 -7.94 -4.89
CA ARG A 113 5.37 -8.55 -3.73
C ARG A 113 6.86 -8.25 -3.80
N ILE A 114 7.46 -7.89 -2.67
CA ILE A 114 8.93 -7.79 -2.54
C ILE A 114 9.43 -9.22 -2.27
N PRO A 115 10.04 -9.92 -3.25
CA PRO A 115 10.39 -11.34 -3.07
C PRO A 115 11.38 -11.54 -1.92
N GLN A 116 12.27 -10.58 -1.69
CA GLN A 116 13.30 -10.67 -0.65
C GLN A 116 12.78 -10.53 0.79
N LEU A 117 11.55 -10.01 1.02
CA LEU A 117 10.95 -10.00 2.37
C LEU A 117 10.36 -11.36 2.77
N TYR A 118 10.15 -12.25 1.80
CA TYR A 118 9.62 -13.59 1.99
C TYR A 118 10.67 -14.68 1.70
N ALA A 119 11.88 -14.29 1.28
CA ALA A 119 13.00 -15.22 1.23
C ALA A 119 13.19 -15.78 2.65
N PRO A 120 13.17 -17.12 2.83
CA PRO A 120 13.37 -17.69 4.14
C PRO A 120 14.71 -17.17 4.67
N LEU A 121 14.74 -16.81 5.96
CA LEU A 121 15.95 -16.52 6.72
C LEU A 121 16.77 -17.82 6.83
N VAL A 122 17.19 -18.41 5.71
CA VAL A 122 18.20 -19.46 5.71
C VAL A 122 19.51 -18.71 5.75
N PRO A 123 20.26 -18.72 6.88
CA PRO A 123 21.59 -18.16 6.88
C PRO A 123 22.38 -18.88 5.79
N ARG A 124 23.02 -18.16 4.87
CA ARG A 124 23.96 -18.74 3.89
C ARG A 124 25.07 -19.59 4.55
N ALA A 125 25.25 -19.47 5.87
CA ALA A 125 26.12 -20.32 6.67
C ALA A 125 25.60 -21.77 6.80
N ALA A 126 24.28 -21.98 6.87
CA ALA A 126 23.71 -23.33 7.01
C ALA A 126 24.01 -24.19 5.78
N HIS A 127 23.92 -23.64 4.57
CA HIS A 127 24.16 -24.40 3.33
C HIS A 127 25.61 -24.86 3.17
N ARG A 128 26.59 -24.15 3.77
CA ARG A 128 27.99 -24.58 3.79
C ARG A 128 28.27 -25.65 4.85
N LEU A 129 27.61 -25.54 6.01
CA LEU A 129 27.76 -26.53 7.08
C LEU A 129 27.14 -27.89 6.70
N TRP A 130 25.99 -27.92 6.03
CA TRP A 130 25.40 -29.17 5.53
C TRP A 130 26.25 -29.86 4.45
N GLN A 131 26.82 -29.10 3.50
CA GLN A 131 27.71 -29.66 2.47
C GLN A 131 29.07 -30.13 3.03
N SER A 132 29.55 -29.54 4.13
CA SER A 132 30.78 -30.00 4.80
C SER A 132 30.56 -31.22 5.70
N LEU A 133 29.35 -31.44 6.22
CA LEU A 133 29.01 -32.61 7.04
C LEU A 133 28.76 -33.88 6.22
N GLU A 134 28.43 -33.77 4.93
CA GLU A 134 28.21 -34.93 4.03
C GLU A 134 29.51 -35.59 3.52
N TRP A 135 30.68 -35.01 3.79
CA TRP A 135 31.98 -35.54 3.35
C TRP A 135 32.96 -35.83 4.48
N ASP A 136 32.48 -35.92 5.72
CA ASP A 136 33.32 -36.32 6.85
C ASP A 136 33.23 -37.85 7.06
N PRO A 137 34.22 -38.65 6.58
CA PRO A 137 34.18 -40.11 6.73
C PRO A 137 34.18 -40.59 8.19
N GLY A 138 34.35 -39.70 9.16
CA GLY A 138 34.27 -40.01 10.60
C GLY A 138 32.85 -40.10 11.18
N VAL A 139 31.83 -39.47 10.56
CA VAL A 139 30.48 -39.40 11.16
C VAL A 139 29.62 -40.64 10.81
N LEU A 140 29.92 -41.33 9.71
CA LEU A 140 29.22 -42.57 9.32
C LEU A 140 29.55 -43.78 10.22
N ALA A 141 30.54 -43.69 11.09
CA ALA A 141 30.93 -44.78 11.98
C ALA A 141 30.06 -44.90 13.25
N LEU A 142 29.25 -43.89 13.59
CA LEU A 142 28.47 -43.88 14.85
C LEU A 142 26.97 -44.19 14.67
N SER A 143 26.46 -44.29 13.44
CA SER A 143 25.06 -44.69 13.20
C SER A 143 24.85 -46.21 13.03
N SER A 144 25.87 -47.02 13.32
CA SER A 144 25.81 -48.49 13.19
C SER A 144 25.90 -49.23 14.54
N LEU A 145 25.93 -48.51 15.68
CA LEU A 145 26.13 -49.13 17.00
C LEU A 145 25.31 -48.53 18.16
N LEU A 146 24.17 -47.90 17.90
CA LEU A 146 23.08 -47.72 18.87
C LEU A 146 21.72 -47.88 18.20
#